data_AF-A0A958F599-F1
#
_entry.id   AF-A0A958F599-F1
#
_cell.length_a   1.000
_cell.length_b   1.000
_cell.length_c   1.000
_cell.angle_alpha   90.00
_cell.angle_beta   90.00
_cell.angle_gamma   90.00
#
_symmetry.space_group_name_H-M   'P 1'
#
loop_
_entity.id
_entity.type
_entity.pdbx_description
1 polymer ?
#
loop_
_entity_poly.entity_id
_entity_poly.type
_entity_poly.pdbx_seq_one_letter_code
_entity_poly.pdbx_strand_id
1 'polypeptide(L)'
;MKPLQTIILMLMLTQVMLGQHAQANFARELQAKVTVYDTIIYLNIPERPANALEGSAFASQVWNSSIIDREIAVVNEILSGNVPSFSRKLKAIRFIKTIAGTSYEMIFYTACDYMAIGSDQDYFYIPMTPSTAQYLADSLNCTLPTKKMVDVIYNRAEFKLSPQPIPPSSAMTTVPVFWQHTDSIKQQFAQLGFDRSADNIVGGTKKDIIISYKIYSPDRNYERVVIYGWHLSVNNPIQPVYNGHIAMYADYSHGVRLISNTAFLNGDPVQVKDIVADAGLWPLLSDEGIISQPWYPPSGYLTSLEDRSENLPVDFQLYQNYPNPFNPKTTIEYKLSKNSVVNLSIYDVTGRKVVTLISETQPAGYYAVEWDAQAYSSGMYIATLKAGFVEQHRKMILLR
;
A
#
# COMPACT_ATOMS: atom_id res chain seq x y z
N MET A 1 32.08 -19.13 0.71
CA MET A 1 32.99 -18.56 -0.32
C MET A 1 32.17 -17.64 -1.21
N LYS A 2 32.57 -16.38 -1.35
CA LYS A 2 31.72 -15.30 -1.89
C LYS A 2 31.46 -15.49 -3.39
N PRO A 3 30.21 -15.29 -3.89
CA PRO A 3 29.87 -15.39 -5.32
C PRO A 3 30.69 -14.42 -6.20
N LEU A 4 31.16 -13.32 -5.62
CA LEU A 4 32.01 -12.33 -6.27
C LEU A 4 33.35 -12.90 -6.78
N GLN A 5 33.96 -13.86 -6.06
CA GLN A 5 35.25 -14.44 -6.44
C GLN A 5 35.13 -15.42 -7.61
N THR A 6 34.01 -16.15 -7.69
CA THR A 6 33.70 -17.05 -8.81
C THR A 6 33.41 -16.26 -10.09
N ILE A 7 32.78 -15.08 -9.97
CA ILE A 7 32.49 -14.19 -11.11
C ILE A 7 33.76 -13.52 -11.65
N ILE A 8 34.69 -13.11 -10.77
CA ILE A 8 36.00 -12.58 -11.19
C ILE A 8 36.79 -13.64 -11.97
N LEU A 9 36.75 -14.91 -11.54
CA LEU A 9 37.39 -16.01 -12.25
C LEU A 9 36.77 -16.27 -13.64
N MET A 10 35.44 -16.14 -13.73
CA MET A 10 34.70 -16.31 -14.98
C MET A 10 34.94 -15.15 -15.97
N LEU A 11 35.13 -13.92 -15.47
CA LEU A 11 35.55 -12.75 -16.23
C LEU A 11 36.96 -12.92 -16.81
N MET A 12 37.91 -13.49 -16.04
CA MET A 12 39.26 -13.76 -16.53
C MET A 12 39.29 -14.85 -17.61
N LEU A 13 38.41 -15.86 -17.52
CA LEU A 13 38.32 -16.94 -18.52
C LEU A 13 37.64 -16.51 -19.83
N THR A 14 36.71 -15.55 -19.79
CA THR A 14 35.99 -15.04 -20.98
C THR A 14 36.76 -13.91 -21.70
N GLN A 15 37.68 -13.22 -21.02
CA GLN A 15 38.58 -12.22 -21.62
C GLN A 15 39.47 -12.78 -22.75
N VAL A 16 39.70 -14.10 -22.79
CA VAL A 16 40.61 -14.74 -23.75
C VAL A 16 39.93 -15.08 -25.09
N MET A 17 38.59 -15.08 -25.18
CA MET A 17 37.85 -15.76 -26.27
C MET A 17 36.95 -14.88 -27.15
N LEU A 18 36.81 -13.57 -26.89
CA LEU A 18 35.84 -12.71 -27.60
C LEU A 18 36.48 -11.42 -28.15
N GLY A 19 36.04 -10.97 -29.34
CA GLY A 19 36.44 -9.68 -29.93
C GLY A 19 35.85 -8.48 -29.18
N GLN A 20 36.50 -7.30 -29.28
CA GLN A 20 36.21 -6.10 -28.46
C GLN A 20 34.74 -5.65 -28.45
N HIS A 21 34.02 -5.75 -29.58
CA HIS A 21 32.59 -5.43 -29.63
C HIS A 21 31.70 -6.45 -28.90
N ALA A 22 32.03 -7.75 -28.98
CA ALA A 22 31.32 -8.80 -28.27
C ALA A 22 31.60 -8.73 -26.76
N GLN A 23 32.81 -8.31 -26.37
CA GLN A 23 33.18 -8.05 -24.98
C GLN A 23 32.39 -6.88 -24.38
N ALA A 24 32.20 -5.79 -25.11
CA ALA A 24 31.42 -4.64 -24.65
C ALA A 24 29.93 -4.96 -24.48
N ASN A 25 29.33 -5.70 -25.43
CA ASN A 25 27.94 -6.15 -25.31
C ASN A 25 27.76 -7.15 -24.18
N PHE A 26 28.65 -8.14 -24.04
CA PHE A 26 28.62 -9.09 -22.94
C PHE A 26 28.80 -8.40 -21.58
N ALA A 27 29.74 -7.45 -21.46
CA ALA A 27 29.92 -6.69 -20.22
C ALA A 27 28.70 -5.83 -19.88
N ARG A 28 28.03 -5.24 -20.88
CA ARG A 28 26.81 -4.44 -20.70
C ARG A 28 25.61 -5.31 -20.32
N GLU A 29 25.45 -6.48 -20.95
CA GLU A 29 24.45 -7.48 -20.57
C GLU A 29 24.72 -8.03 -19.17
N LEU A 30 25.97 -8.32 -18.83
CA LEU A 30 26.37 -8.82 -17.50
C LEU A 30 26.16 -7.74 -16.44
N GLN A 31 26.47 -6.48 -16.72
CA GLN A 31 26.26 -5.35 -15.83
C GLN A 31 24.78 -5.04 -15.65
N ALA A 32 23.98 -5.06 -16.72
CA ALA A 32 22.51 -4.93 -16.64
C ALA A 32 21.90 -6.08 -15.83
N LYS A 33 22.35 -7.32 -16.06
CA LYS A 33 21.97 -8.50 -15.29
C LYS A 33 22.33 -8.35 -13.81
N VAL A 34 23.58 -8.02 -13.47
CA VAL A 34 24.03 -7.78 -12.09
C VAL A 34 23.23 -6.65 -11.42
N THR A 35 22.85 -5.60 -12.16
CA THR A 35 22.04 -4.50 -11.61
C THR A 35 20.63 -4.96 -11.24
N VAL A 36 20.00 -5.87 -11.98
CA VAL A 36 18.64 -6.36 -11.65
C VAL A 36 18.65 -7.26 -10.41
N TYR A 37 19.72 -8.04 -10.21
CA TYR A 37 19.77 -9.11 -9.20
C TYR A 37 20.02 -8.67 -7.76
N ASP A 38 20.74 -7.57 -7.55
CA ASP A 38 21.08 -7.07 -6.20
C ASP A 38 20.30 -5.80 -5.82
N THR A 39 19.36 -5.36 -6.66
CA THR A 39 18.63 -4.11 -6.41
C THR A 39 17.41 -4.33 -5.54
N ILE A 40 17.38 -3.61 -4.41
CA ILE A 40 16.14 -3.28 -3.72
C ILE A 40 15.44 -2.19 -4.54
N ILE A 41 14.21 -2.46 -4.94
CA ILE A 41 13.30 -1.44 -5.46
C ILE A 41 12.33 -1.02 -4.35
N TYR A 42 11.67 0.11 -4.54
CA TYR A 42 10.76 0.68 -3.54
C TYR A 42 9.35 0.76 -4.11
N LEU A 43 8.36 0.52 -3.26
CA LEU A 43 6.97 0.83 -3.57
C LEU A 43 6.85 2.31 -3.96
N ASN A 44 5.98 2.61 -4.92
CA ASN A 44 5.65 3.98 -5.30
C ASN A 44 4.67 4.59 -4.29
N ILE A 45 5.18 4.91 -3.11
CA ILE A 45 4.44 5.41 -1.95
C ILE A 45 5.15 6.66 -1.41
N PRO A 46 4.42 7.71 -0.97
CA PRO A 46 5.06 8.90 -0.41
C PRO A 46 5.96 8.61 0.79
N GLU A 47 6.90 9.52 1.05
CA GLU A 47 7.67 9.51 2.29
C GLU A 47 6.74 9.58 3.51
N ARG A 48 7.14 8.90 4.59
CA ARG A 48 6.33 8.89 5.82
C ARG A 48 6.16 10.31 6.36
N PRO A 49 4.92 10.81 6.53
CA PRO A 49 4.71 12.12 7.14
C PRO A 49 5.31 12.18 8.56
N ALA A 50 5.93 13.31 8.92
CA ALA A 50 6.57 13.46 10.24
C ALA A 50 5.58 13.36 11.42
N ASN A 51 4.31 13.65 11.18
CA ASN A 51 3.20 13.55 12.13
C ASN A 51 2.34 12.30 11.94
N ALA A 52 2.79 11.33 11.14
CA ALA A 52 2.07 10.08 10.93
C ALA A 52 1.96 9.29 12.24
N LEU A 53 0.86 8.56 12.40
CA LEU A 53 0.65 7.74 13.60
C LEU A 53 1.71 6.65 13.71
N GLU A 54 2.11 6.33 14.93
CA GLU A 54 2.83 5.10 15.20
C GLU A 54 1.87 3.90 15.15
N GLY A 55 2.41 2.68 15.01
CA GLY A 55 1.61 1.46 14.88
C GLY A 55 0.65 1.25 16.05
N SER A 56 1.11 1.48 17.29
CA SER A 56 0.27 1.38 18.50
C SER A 56 -0.84 2.43 18.56
N ALA A 57 -0.57 3.64 18.09
CA ALA A 57 -1.55 4.73 18.04
C ALA A 57 -2.62 4.44 16.98
N PHE A 58 -2.22 3.96 15.80
CA PHE A 58 -3.16 3.53 14.78
C PHE A 58 -4.01 2.35 15.26
N ALA A 59 -3.41 1.33 15.89
CA ALA A 59 -4.16 0.21 16.47
C ALA A 59 -5.21 0.68 17.48
N SER A 60 -4.87 1.66 18.32
CA SER A 60 -5.80 2.26 19.29
C SER A 60 -6.95 3.02 18.60
N GLN A 61 -6.66 3.73 17.50
CA GLN A 61 -7.66 4.45 16.71
C GLN A 61 -8.73 3.51 16.11
N VAL A 62 -8.31 2.36 15.60
CA VAL A 62 -9.21 1.38 14.93
C VAL A 62 -9.67 0.25 15.85
N TRP A 63 -9.38 0.34 17.16
CA TRP A 63 -9.55 -0.76 18.12
C TRP A 63 -10.95 -1.39 18.13
N ASN A 64 -11.99 -0.56 18.05
CA ASN A 64 -13.39 -0.95 18.07
C ASN A 64 -14.14 -0.53 16.78
N SER A 65 -13.42 -0.17 15.72
CA SER A 65 -14.05 0.31 14.50
C SER A 65 -14.79 -0.82 13.77
N SER A 66 -15.77 -0.46 12.95
CA SER A 66 -16.33 -1.43 11.99
C SER A 66 -15.24 -1.92 11.04
N ILE A 67 -15.45 -3.06 10.39
CA ILE A 67 -14.50 -3.56 9.39
C ILE A 67 -14.31 -2.55 8.25
N ILE A 68 -15.38 -1.88 7.80
CA ILE A 68 -15.31 -0.92 6.71
C ILE A 68 -14.49 0.31 7.11
N ASP A 69 -14.77 0.89 8.27
CA ASP A 69 -14.02 2.06 8.76
C ASP A 69 -12.54 1.74 8.97
N ARG A 70 -12.25 0.52 9.44
CA ARG A 70 -10.88 0.00 9.57
C ARG A 70 -10.18 -0.07 8.22
N GLU A 71 -10.78 -0.71 7.22
CA GLU A 71 -10.18 -0.85 5.88
C GLU A 71 -9.95 0.52 5.22
N ILE A 72 -10.89 1.47 5.35
CA ILE A 72 -10.72 2.84 4.88
C ILE A 72 -9.54 3.53 5.58
N ALA A 73 -9.45 3.41 6.91
CA ALA A 73 -8.35 3.98 7.68
C ALA A 73 -6.99 3.37 7.27
N VAL A 74 -6.95 2.05 7.05
CA VAL A 74 -5.76 1.33 6.56
C VAL A 74 -5.30 1.85 5.21
N VAL A 75 -6.23 2.00 4.26
CA VAL A 75 -5.92 2.53 2.93
C VAL A 75 -5.34 3.94 3.03
N ASN A 76 -5.94 4.82 3.82
CA ASN A 76 -5.48 6.20 3.98
C ASN A 76 -4.07 6.26 4.60
N GLU A 77 -3.81 5.49 5.66
CA GLU A 77 -2.49 5.46 6.29
C GLU A 77 -1.43 4.92 5.32
N ILE A 78 -1.70 3.82 4.63
CA ILE A 78 -0.73 3.25 3.69
C ILE A 78 -0.49 4.20 2.52
N LEU A 79 -1.52 4.66 1.82
CA LEU A 79 -1.33 5.51 0.64
C LEU A 79 -0.79 6.92 0.95
N SER A 80 -0.95 7.40 2.20
CA SER A 80 -0.29 8.64 2.66
C SER A 80 1.19 8.45 2.99
N GLY A 81 1.69 7.22 2.98
CA GLY A 81 3.07 6.90 3.29
C GLY A 81 3.32 6.48 4.73
N ASN A 82 2.32 6.19 5.58
CA ASN A 82 2.59 5.72 6.94
C ASN A 82 2.89 4.22 7.01
N VAL A 83 4.01 3.82 6.41
CA VAL A 83 4.51 2.44 6.45
C VAL A 83 5.98 2.38 6.86
N PRO A 84 6.41 1.32 7.58
CA PRO A 84 7.81 1.13 7.95
C PRO A 84 8.68 0.82 6.73
N SER A 85 9.99 1.00 6.86
CA SER A 85 10.95 0.87 5.76
C SER A 85 10.95 -0.52 5.13
N PHE A 86 10.79 -1.58 5.93
CA PHE A 86 10.77 -2.96 5.45
C PHE A 86 9.53 -3.29 4.61
N SER A 87 8.40 -2.60 4.81
CA SER A 87 7.19 -2.77 3.99
C SER A 87 7.30 -2.02 2.66
N ARG A 88 8.23 -1.06 2.54
CA ARG A 88 8.47 -0.30 1.29
C ARG A 88 9.38 -1.02 0.31
N LYS A 89 10.30 -1.83 0.82
CA LYS A 89 11.38 -2.45 0.05
C LYS A 89 10.89 -3.71 -0.61
N LEU A 90 11.06 -3.81 -1.93
CA LEU A 90 10.86 -5.03 -2.69
C LEU A 90 12.23 -5.59 -3.11
N LYS A 91 12.46 -6.86 -2.77
CA LYS A 91 13.70 -7.58 -3.08
C LYS A 91 13.48 -8.59 -4.19
N ALA A 92 14.45 -8.69 -5.09
CA ALA A 92 14.44 -9.64 -6.19
C ALA A 92 14.53 -11.09 -5.67
N ILE A 93 13.71 -11.98 -6.24
CA ILE A 93 13.82 -13.43 -6.13
C ILE A 93 14.04 -13.99 -7.52
N ARG A 94 15.19 -14.63 -7.72
CA ARG A 94 15.59 -15.26 -8.97
C ARG A 94 15.51 -16.78 -8.92
N PHE A 95 14.95 -17.42 -9.95
CA PHE A 95 15.04 -18.86 -10.13
C PHE A 95 15.03 -19.23 -11.62
N ILE A 96 15.48 -20.46 -11.92
CA ILE A 96 15.42 -21.02 -13.27
C ILE A 96 14.40 -22.15 -13.24
N LYS A 97 13.54 -22.22 -14.26
CA LYS A 97 12.60 -23.32 -14.45
C LYS A 97 12.56 -23.77 -15.91
N THR A 98 12.61 -25.07 -16.12
CA THR A 98 12.44 -25.67 -17.45
C THR A 98 10.98 -26.06 -17.67
N ILE A 99 10.40 -25.63 -18.79
CA ILE A 99 9.04 -25.96 -19.24
C ILE A 99 9.14 -26.49 -20.66
N ALA A 100 8.65 -27.71 -20.89
CA ALA A 100 8.68 -28.38 -22.20
C ALA A 100 10.07 -28.34 -22.89
N GLY A 101 11.14 -28.55 -22.12
CA GLY A 101 12.53 -28.53 -22.63
C GLY A 101 13.16 -27.14 -22.79
N THR A 102 12.41 -26.06 -22.61
CA THR A 102 12.93 -24.69 -22.64
C THR A 102 13.20 -24.19 -21.23
N SER A 103 14.40 -23.69 -20.96
CA SER A 103 14.77 -23.11 -19.66
C SER A 103 14.49 -21.61 -19.63
N TYR A 104 13.80 -21.17 -18.60
CA TYR A 104 13.44 -19.79 -18.36
C TYR A 104 14.11 -19.29 -17.08
N GLU A 105 14.76 -18.14 -17.15
CA GLU A 105 15.19 -17.39 -15.98
C GLU A 105 14.09 -16.43 -15.57
N MET A 106 13.60 -16.56 -14.34
CA MET A 106 12.53 -15.76 -13.78
C MET A 106 13.04 -14.93 -12.60
N ILE A 107 12.69 -13.65 -12.58
CA ILE A 107 12.94 -12.73 -11.47
C ILE A 107 11.63 -12.01 -11.14
N PHE A 108 11.16 -12.10 -9.90
CA PHE A 108 10.08 -11.22 -9.41
C PHE A 108 10.53 -10.49 -8.15
N TYR A 109 9.91 -9.35 -7.85
CA TYR A 109 10.22 -8.55 -6.66
C TYR A 109 9.12 -8.71 -5.63
N THR A 110 9.49 -9.10 -4.42
CA THR A 110 8.56 -9.25 -3.29
C THR A 110 8.88 -8.25 -2.20
N ALA A 111 7.86 -7.74 -1.52
CA ALA A 111 8.05 -7.02 -0.27
C ALA A 111 8.86 -7.86 0.71
N CYS A 112 9.85 -7.24 1.35
CA CYS A 112 10.74 -7.89 2.31
C CYS A 112 9.93 -8.48 3.48
N ASP A 113 8.86 -7.81 3.88
CA ASP A 113 7.93 -8.29 4.91
C ASP A 113 6.48 -7.95 4.53
N TYR A 114 5.53 -8.34 5.37
CA TYR A 114 4.12 -7.99 5.20
C TYR A 114 3.88 -6.48 5.38
N MET A 115 2.79 -5.99 4.79
CA MET A 115 2.33 -4.63 4.98
C MET A 115 2.01 -4.37 6.46
N ALA A 116 2.50 -3.23 6.95
CA ALA A 116 2.29 -2.74 8.28
C ALA A 116 2.12 -1.22 8.27
N ILE A 117 1.51 -0.66 9.31
CA ILE A 117 1.34 0.78 9.51
C ILE A 117 2.20 1.24 10.69
N GLY A 118 2.88 2.38 10.56
CA GLY A 118 3.74 2.96 11.59
C GLY A 118 5.20 3.11 11.15
N SER A 119 6.11 3.11 12.13
CA SER A 119 7.55 3.25 11.92
C SER A 119 8.30 1.93 12.10
N ASP A 120 9.61 1.90 11.80
CA ASP A 120 10.45 0.72 12.05
C ASP A 120 10.53 0.34 13.55
N GLN A 121 10.26 1.30 14.45
CA GLN A 121 10.29 1.09 15.90
C GLN A 121 8.93 0.70 16.46
N ASP A 122 7.85 1.28 15.92
CA ASP A 122 6.48 0.95 16.32
C ASP A 122 5.57 0.81 15.10
N TYR A 123 5.33 -0.44 14.71
CA TYR A 123 4.46 -0.82 13.59
C TYR A 123 3.37 -1.80 14.01
N PHE A 124 2.30 -1.82 13.21
CA PHE A 124 1.21 -2.77 13.34
C PHE A 124 1.06 -3.58 12.05
N TYR A 125 1.29 -4.90 12.09
CA TYR A 125 0.91 -5.76 10.97
C TYR A 125 -0.61 -5.85 10.92
N ILE A 126 -1.20 -5.32 9.85
CA ILE A 126 -2.64 -5.18 9.75
C ILE A 126 -3.20 -6.20 8.74
N PRO A 127 -3.89 -7.26 9.21
CA PRO A 127 -4.74 -8.08 8.37
C PRO A 127 -5.73 -7.23 7.57
N MET A 128 -6.04 -7.61 6.33
CA MET A 128 -6.97 -6.88 5.48
C MET A 128 -7.92 -7.87 4.79
N THR A 129 -9.06 -7.37 4.35
CA THR A 129 -9.89 -8.07 3.37
C THR A 129 -9.15 -8.19 2.03
N PRO A 130 -9.42 -9.23 1.22
CA PRO A 130 -8.86 -9.39 -0.11
C PRO A 130 -9.09 -8.19 -1.03
N SER A 131 -10.25 -7.54 -0.98
CA SER A 131 -10.54 -6.37 -1.81
C SER A 131 -9.70 -5.16 -1.42
N THR A 132 -9.45 -4.95 -0.13
CA THR A 132 -8.56 -3.88 0.34
C THR A 132 -7.10 -4.18 0.01
N ALA A 133 -6.67 -5.43 0.17
CA ALA A 133 -5.34 -5.87 -0.23
C ALA A 133 -5.12 -5.71 -1.75
N GLN A 134 -6.12 -6.05 -2.57
CA GLN A 134 -6.11 -5.85 -4.02
C GLN A 134 -6.04 -4.37 -4.38
N TYR A 135 -6.89 -3.53 -3.79
CA TYR A 135 -6.89 -2.09 -4.03
C TYR A 135 -5.53 -1.44 -3.75
N LEU A 136 -4.89 -1.80 -2.62
CA LEU A 136 -3.54 -1.35 -2.30
C LEU A 136 -2.50 -1.88 -3.28
N ALA A 137 -2.62 -3.14 -3.71
CA ALA A 137 -1.74 -3.70 -4.71
C ALA A 137 -1.82 -2.91 -6.03
N ASP A 138 -3.03 -2.68 -6.54
CA ASP A 138 -3.26 -1.92 -7.77
C ASP A 138 -2.74 -0.48 -7.65
N SER A 139 -3.06 0.22 -6.54
CA SER A 139 -2.61 1.58 -6.27
C SER A 139 -1.08 1.74 -6.22
N LEU A 140 -0.37 0.65 -5.87
CA LEU A 140 1.09 0.63 -5.70
C LEU A 140 1.80 -0.11 -6.85
N ASN A 141 1.12 -0.33 -7.98
CA ASN A 141 1.62 -1.08 -9.14
C ASN A 141 2.18 -2.48 -8.78
N CYS A 142 1.43 -3.17 -7.94
CA CYS A 142 1.72 -4.50 -7.40
C CYS A 142 0.56 -5.46 -7.65
N THR A 143 0.80 -6.73 -7.33
CA THR A 143 -0.18 -7.81 -7.24
C THR A 143 0.00 -8.55 -5.91
N LEU A 144 -0.98 -9.36 -5.53
CA LEU A 144 -0.84 -10.35 -4.47
C LEU A 144 -0.10 -11.60 -5.00
N PRO A 145 0.59 -12.37 -4.13
CA PRO A 145 1.37 -13.53 -4.56
C PRO A 145 0.44 -14.69 -4.95
N THR A 146 0.90 -15.58 -5.83
CA THR A 146 0.27 -16.90 -5.98
C THR A 146 0.78 -17.86 -4.90
N LYS A 147 0.11 -19.02 -4.74
CA LYS A 147 0.65 -20.13 -3.91
C LYS A 147 2.13 -20.41 -4.19
N LYS A 148 2.49 -20.53 -5.47
CA LYS A 148 3.86 -20.86 -5.89
C LYS A 148 4.85 -19.77 -5.47
N MET A 149 4.49 -18.50 -5.63
CA MET A 149 5.33 -17.39 -5.17
C MET A 149 5.54 -17.46 -3.67
N VAL A 150 4.48 -17.70 -2.87
CA VAL A 150 4.60 -17.85 -1.41
C VAL A 150 5.61 -18.95 -1.05
N ASP A 151 5.55 -20.10 -1.70
CA ASP A 151 6.51 -21.19 -1.49
C ASP A 151 7.95 -20.76 -1.83
N VAL A 152 8.16 -20.10 -2.97
CA VAL A 152 9.49 -19.61 -3.37
C VAL A 152 9.99 -18.54 -2.39
N ILE A 153 9.14 -17.60 -1.99
CA ILE A 153 9.45 -16.54 -1.02
C ILE A 153 9.89 -17.15 0.30
N TYR A 154 9.11 -18.06 0.86
CA TYR A 154 9.48 -18.73 2.11
C TYR A 154 10.80 -19.47 1.95
N ASN A 155 10.97 -20.25 0.89
CA ASN A 155 12.20 -21.02 0.68
C ASN A 155 13.45 -20.12 0.56
N ARG A 156 13.29 -18.91 -0.01
CA ARG A 156 14.39 -17.93 -0.19
C ARG A 156 14.55 -16.93 0.95
N ALA A 157 13.57 -16.81 1.85
CA ALA A 157 13.64 -15.90 2.98
C ALA A 157 14.91 -16.13 3.81
N GLU A 158 15.73 -15.09 3.96
CA GLU A 158 16.94 -15.14 4.78
C GLU A 158 16.61 -15.28 6.26
N PHE A 159 15.43 -14.79 6.67
CA PHE A 159 14.96 -14.88 8.04
C PHE A 159 13.59 -15.55 8.10
N LYS A 160 13.50 -16.66 8.83
CA LYS A 160 12.27 -17.45 8.98
C LYS A 160 11.89 -17.48 10.45
N LEU A 161 10.69 -17.02 10.74
CA LEU A 161 10.12 -17.11 12.07
C LEU A 161 9.21 -18.33 12.18
N SER A 162 9.07 -18.83 13.40
CA SER A 162 8.15 -19.92 13.71
C SER A 162 6.72 -19.40 13.78
N PRO A 163 5.75 -20.13 13.22
CA PRO A 163 4.33 -19.85 13.42
C PRO A 163 3.92 -19.74 14.89
N GLN A 164 3.12 -18.73 15.24
CA GLN A 164 2.58 -18.50 16.59
C GLN A 164 1.04 -18.51 16.58
N PRO A 165 0.40 -19.68 16.44
CA PRO A 165 -1.06 -19.76 16.38
C PRO A 165 -1.72 -19.33 17.69
N ILE A 166 -2.72 -18.46 17.58
CA ILE A 166 -3.65 -18.12 18.65
C ILE A 166 -4.87 -19.05 18.54
N PRO A 167 -5.30 -19.69 19.65
CA PRO A 167 -6.47 -20.57 19.64
C PRO A 167 -7.71 -19.92 19.03
N PRO A 168 -8.54 -20.68 18.26
CA PRO A 168 -9.72 -20.13 17.65
C PRO A 168 -10.71 -19.53 18.64
N SER A 169 -11.18 -18.31 18.34
CA SER A 169 -12.24 -17.63 19.09
C SER A 169 -12.99 -16.65 18.18
N SER A 170 -14.16 -16.17 18.61
CA SER A 170 -14.88 -15.10 17.89
C SER A 170 -14.10 -13.78 17.82
N ALA A 171 -13.11 -13.58 18.68
CA ALA A 171 -12.27 -12.39 18.69
C ALA A 171 -11.16 -12.41 17.62
N MET A 172 -10.96 -13.51 16.90
CA MET A 172 -9.80 -13.67 15.99
C MET A 172 -9.75 -12.67 14.82
N THR A 173 -10.89 -12.04 14.51
CA THR A 173 -11.03 -11.01 13.46
C THR A 173 -10.99 -9.57 14.02
N THR A 174 -10.61 -9.41 15.29
CA THR A 174 -10.61 -8.11 15.98
C THR A 174 -9.21 -7.53 16.08
N VAL A 175 -9.12 -6.20 16.08
CA VAL A 175 -7.86 -5.45 16.23
C VAL A 175 -7.06 -5.84 17.49
N PRO A 176 -7.66 -6.08 18.66
CA PRO A 176 -6.94 -6.62 19.82
C PRO A 176 -6.14 -7.89 19.52
N VAL A 177 -6.71 -8.86 18.81
CA VAL A 177 -6.02 -10.13 18.50
C VAL A 177 -4.98 -9.92 17.40
N PHE A 178 -5.23 -9.00 16.46
CA PHE A 178 -4.24 -8.62 15.45
C PHE A 178 -3.00 -7.99 16.10
N TRP A 179 -3.22 -7.10 17.09
CA TRP A 179 -2.16 -6.47 17.86
C TRP A 179 -1.40 -7.48 18.71
N GLN A 180 -2.11 -8.35 19.44
CA GLN A 180 -1.50 -9.46 20.20
C GLN A 180 -0.56 -10.31 19.33
N HIS A 181 -0.98 -10.64 18.10
CA HIS A 181 -0.15 -11.41 17.19
C HIS A 181 1.03 -10.60 16.62
N THR A 182 0.86 -9.29 16.43
CA THR A 182 1.98 -8.40 16.07
C THR A 182 3.03 -8.39 17.18
N ASP A 183 2.61 -8.30 18.44
CA ASP A 183 3.50 -8.32 19.60
C ASP A 183 4.24 -9.66 19.72
N SER A 184 3.59 -10.79 19.47
CA SER A 184 4.26 -12.10 19.49
C SER A 184 5.34 -12.22 18.40
N ILE A 185 5.09 -11.67 17.21
CA ILE A 185 6.09 -11.60 16.14
C ILE A 185 7.26 -10.68 16.54
N LYS A 186 6.98 -9.49 17.08
CA LYS A 186 8.00 -8.54 17.59
C LYS A 186 8.90 -9.18 18.65
N GLN A 187 8.30 -9.93 19.58
CA GLN A 187 9.05 -10.66 20.61
C GLN A 187 9.99 -11.72 20.02
N GLN A 188 9.56 -12.45 18.99
CA GLN A 188 10.45 -13.41 18.30
C GLN A 188 11.64 -12.69 17.64
N PHE A 189 11.41 -11.57 16.97
CA PHE A 189 12.50 -10.78 16.39
C PHE A 189 13.52 -10.33 17.43
N ALA A 190 13.04 -9.83 18.58
CA ALA A 190 13.90 -9.40 19.68
C ALA A 190 14.71 -10.58 20.27
N GLN A 191 14.08 -11.74 20.47
CA GLN A 191 14.73 -12.94 20.99
C GLN A 191 15.83 -13.48 20.06
N LEU A 192 15.63 -13.35 18.75
CA LEU A 192 16.56 -13.84 17.74
C LEU A 192 17.61 -12.79 17.32
N GLY A 193 17.58 -11.58 17.91
CA GLY A 193 18.52 -10.50 17.57
C GLY A 193 18.42 -10.07 16.11
N PHE A 194 17.22 -10.09 15.52
CA PHE A 194 17.04 -9.77 14.10
C PHE A 194 17.30 -8.29 13.83
N ASP A 195 18.25 -8.03 12.93
CA ASP A 195 18.53 -6.70 12.42
C ASP A 195 17.54 -6.32 11.31
N ARG A 196 16.54 -5.50 11.63
CA ARG A 196 15.57 -4.97 10.67
C ARG A 196 16.16 -3.96 9.68
N SER A 197 17.36 -3.43 9.93
CA SER A 197 18.00 -2.51 8.99
C SER A 197 18.51 -3.23 7.73
N ALA A 198 18.74 -4.54 7.84
CA ALA A 198 19.09 -5.39 6.71
C ALA A 198 17.86 -5.67 5.83
N ASP A 199 18.07 -5.69 4.51
CA ASP A 199 17.04 -5.95 3.51
C ASP A 199 16.72 -7.45 3.38
N ASN A 200 16.43 -8.10 4.51
CA ASN A 200 16.11 -9.52 4.56
C ASN A 200 14.64 -9.74 4.22
N ILE A 201 14.36 -10.78 3.43
CA ILE A 201 13.00 -11.29 3.28
C ILE A 201 12.67 -12.09 4.54
N VAL A 202 11.58 -11.71 5.19
CA VAL A 202 11.01 -12.39 6.35
C VAL A 202 9.92 -13.35 5.89
N GLY A 203 10.00 -14.61 6.32
CA GLY A 203 8.97 -15.62 6.09
C GLY A 203 8.45 -16.28 7.37
N GLY A 204 7.32 -16.99 7.28
CA GLY A 204 6.84 -17.89 8.34
C GLY A 204 5.95 -17.26 9.42
N THR A 205 5.65 -15.97 9.33
CA THR A 205 4.85 -15.27 10.37
C THR A 205 3.35 -15.18 10.09
N LYS A 206 2.90 -15.29 8.83
CA LYS A 206 1.50 -15.10 8.42
C LYS A 206 1.11 -16.08 7.32
N LYS A 207 -0.20 -16.16 7.06
CA LYS A 207 -0.82 -16.72 5.86
C LYS A 207 -1.01 -15.60 4.85
N ASP A 208 -0.49 -15.76 3.64
CA ASP A 208 -0.68 -14.78 2.57
C ASP A 208 -2.10 -14.85 2.02
N ILE A 209 -2.69 -13.69 1.76
CA ILE A 209 -3.80 -13.58 0.80
C ILE A 209 -3.21 -13.76 -0.58
N ILE A 210 -3.71 -14.74 -1.34
CA ILE A 210 -3.11 -15.14 -2.61
C ILE A 210 -4.02 -14.90 -3.82
N ILE A 211 -3.40 -14.71 -4.98
CA ILE A 211 -4.04 -14.88 -6.28
C ILE A 211 -4.18 -16.37 -6.60
N SER A 212 -5.40 -16.78 -6.95
CA SER A 212 -5.76 -18.17 -7.24
C SER A 212 -6.96 -18.23 -8.18
N TYR A 213 -7.05 -19.26 -9.02
CA TYR A 213 -8.28 -19.54 -9.78
C TYR A 213 -9.50 -19.76 -8.86
N LYS A 214 -9.25 -20.13 -7.59
CA LYS A 214 -10.29 -20.32 -6.58
C LYS A 214 -11.02 -19.05 -6.19
N ILE A 215 -10.54 -17.87 -6.57
CA ILE A 215 -11.27 -16.60 -6.37
C ILE A 215 -12.63 -16.66 -7.08
N TYR A 216 -12.65 -17.14 -8.33
CA TYR A 216 -13.85 -17.21 -9.19
C TYR A 216 -14.36 -18.63 -9.45
N SER A 217 -13.86 -19.61 -8.70
CA SER A 217 -14.29 -21.00 -8.84
C SER A 217 -15.82 -21.17 -8.66
N PRO A 218 -16.49 -21.95 -9.52
CA PRO A 218 -17.95 -22.09 -9.51
C PRO A 218 -18.47 -22.94 -8.33
N ASP A 219 -17.58 -23.50 -7.51
CA ASP A 219 -17.94 -24.33 -6.34
C ASP A 219 -18.68 -23.54 -5.24
N ARG A 220 -18.64 -22.21 -5.28
CA ARG A 220 -19.42 -21.36 -4.36
C ARG A 220 -19.95 -20.11 -5.04
N ASN A 221 -21.08 -19.64 -4.53
CA ASN A 221 -21.87 -18.52 -5.05
C ASN A 221 -21.70 -17.21 -4.27
N TYR A 222 -20.53 -17.01 -3.62
CA TYR A 222 -20.23 -15.81 -2.85
C TYR A 222 -18.76 -15.41 -3.02
N GLU A 223 -18.46 -14.12 -2.86
CA GLU A 223 -17.10 -13.59 -2.86
C GLU A 223 -16.31 -14.08 -1.64
N ARG A 224 -15.05 -14.44 -1.83
CA ARG A 224 -14.23 -15.13 -0.83
C ARG A 224 -12.81 -14.62 -0.80
N VAL A 225 -12.13 -14.91 0.30
CA VAL A 225 -10.69 -14.78 0.42
C VAL A 225 -10.04 -16.14 0.16
N VAL A 226 -8.94 -16.16 -0.60
CA VAL A 226 -8.08 -17.34 -0.74
C VAL A 226 -6.79 -17.09 0.03
N ILE A 227 -6.51 -17.96 0.99
CA ILE A 227 -5.33 -17.86 1.85
C ILE A 227 -4.45 -19.10 1.72
N TYR A 228 -3.14 -18.91 1.88
CA TYR A 228 -2.15 -19.98 1.84
C TYR A 228 -0.91 -19.62 2.68
N GLY A 229 -0.22 -20.64 3.18
CA GLY A 229 1.14 -20.49 3.72
C GLY A 229 1.22 -20.70 5.22
N TRP A 230 1.93 -19.81 5.91
CA TRP A 230 2.34 -19.98 7.31
C TRP A 230 3.13 -21.27 7.53
N HIS A 231 4.33 -21.33 6.95
CA HIS A 231 5.13 -22.55 6.86
C HIS A 231 5.93 -22.87 8.12
N LEU A 232 5.92 -24.15 8.51
CA LEU A 232 6.80 -24.71 9.55
C LEU A 232 8.20 -25.02 9.03
N SER A 233 8.29 -25.46 7.77
CA SER A 233 9.53 -25.77 7.07
C SER A 233 9.34 -25.68 5.56
N VAL A 234 10.42 -25.85 4.79
CA VAL A 234 10.41 -25.83 3.32
C VAL A 234 9.32 -26.79 2.80
N ASN A 235 8.40 -26.25 2.00
CA ASN A 235 7.26 -26.98 1.41
C ASN A 235 6.30 -27.62 2.44
N ASN A 236 6.26 -27.11 3.68
CA ASN A 236 5.37 -27.60 4.75
C ASN A 236 4.52 -26.46 5.33
N PRO A 237 3.46 -26.02 4.62
CA PRO A 237 2.54 -24.98 5.09
C PRO A 237 1.59 -25.52 6.17
N ILE A 238 1.32 -24.72 7.22
CA ILE A 238 0.21 -25.00 8.15
C ILE A 238 -1.13 -24.75 7.44
N GLN A 239 -1.20 -23.72 6.62
CA GLN A 239 -2.39 -23.36 5.86
C GLN A 239 -2.29 -23.89 4.42
N PRO A 240 -2.99 -24.98 4.06
CA PRO A 240 -3.18 -25.34 2.66
C PRO A 240 -4.03 -24.27 1.95
N VAL A 241 -4.06 -24.30 0.61
CA VAL A 241 -4.88 -23.35 -0.16
C VAL A 241 -6.33 -23.47 0.28
N TYR A 242 -6.87 -22.41 0.85
CA TYR A 242 -8.19 -22.42 1.48
C TYR A 242 -9.02 -21.23 1.02
N ASN A 243 -10.25 -21.51 0.58
CA ASN A 243 -11.21 -20.53 0.05
C ASN A 243 -12.58 -20.61 0.77
N GLY A 244 -12.61 -21.08 2.02
CA GLY A 244 -13.84 -21.32 2.76
C GLY A 244 -14.46 -20.09 3.42
N HIS A 245 -13.69 -19.03 3.62
CA HIS A 245 -14.18 -17.79 4.23
C HIS A 245 -14.73 -16.80 3.19
N ILE A 246 -15.72 -16.01 3.59
CA ILE A 246 -16.26 -14.90 2.78
C ILE A 246 -15.22 -13.79 2.59
N ALA A 247 -15.39 -12.93 1.59
CA ALA A 247 -14.45 -11.83 1.28
C ALA A 247 -14.32 -10.82 2.42
N MET A 248 -15.31 -10.72 3.31
CA MET A 248 -15.23 -9.84 4.50
C MET A 248 -14.47 -10.47 5.68
N TYR A 249 -13.90 -11.66 5.51
CA TYR A 249 -13.14 -12.32 6.56
C TYR A 249 -11.66 -11.95 6.51
N ALA A 250 -11.15 -11.41 7.60
CA ALA A 250 -9.74 -11.24 7.86
C ALA A 250 -9.46 -11.55 9.34
N ASP A 251 -8.61 -12.55 9.59
CA ASP A 251 -8.18 -12.87 10.96
C ASP A 251 -6.72 -12.45 11.20
N TYR A 252 -6.29 -12.55 12.47
CA TYR A 252 -4.95 -12.15 12.92
C TYR A 252 -3.81 -12.80 12.12
N SER A 253 -4.04 -13.96 11.52
CA SER A 253 -3.03 -14.74 10.81
C SER A 253 -2.86 -14.31 9.37
N HIS A 254 -3.77 -13.51 8.81
CA HIS A 254 -3.63 -12.98 7.46
C HIS A 254 -2.47 -11.97 7.36
N GLY A 255 -1.75 -12.05 6.26
CA GLY A 255 -0.70 -11.13 5.85
C GLY A 255 -0.90 -10.68 4.41
N VAL A 256 -0.66 -9.41 4.15
CA VAL A 256 -0.64 -8.84 2.80
C VAL A 256 0.82 -8.62 2.42
N ARG A 257 1.31 -9.41 1.47
CA ARG A 257 2.65 -9.27 0.90
C ARG A 257 2.49 -8.79 -0.54
N LEU A 258 3.10 -7.67 -0.88
CA LEU A 258 3.02 -7.13 -2.23
C LEU A 258 4.12 -7.71 -3.11
N ILE A 259 3.76 -8.04 -4.35
CA ILE A 259 4.67 -8.44 -5.42
C ILE A 259 4.60 -7.36 -6.50
N SER A 260 5.74 -6.88 -6.99
CA SER A 260 5.73 -5.94 -8.13
C SER A 260 4.96 -6.53 -9.31
N ASN A 261 4.11 -5.73 -9.97
CA ASN A 261 3.43 -6.16 -11.19
C ASN A 261 4.44 -6.45 -12.31
N THR A 262 5.56 -5.72 -12.31
CA THR A 262 6.65 -5.96 -13.25
C THR A 262 7.64 -6.97 -12.69
N ALA A 263 7.84 -8.04 -13.45
CA ALA A 263 8.83 -9.07 -13.24
C ALA A 263 9.74 -9.15 -14.48
N PHE A 264 10.72 -10.05 -14.48
CA PHE A 264 11.64 -10.21 -15.61
C PHE A 264 11.74 -11.68 -16.02
N LEU A 265 11.59 -11.94 -17.32
CA LEU A 265 11.72 -13.25 -17.94
C LEU A 265 12.88 -13.20 -18.94
N ASN A 266 13.93 -13.98 -18.69
CA ASN A 266 15.17 -13.98 -19.48
C ASN A 266 15.82 -12.57 -19.63
N GLY A 267 15.53 -11.66 -18.72
CA GLY A 267 16.02 -10.27 -18.72
C GLY A 267 15.03 -9.25 -19.26
N ASP A 268 13.95 -9.66 -19.93
CA ASP A 268 12.93 -8.75 -20.46
C ASP A 268 11.82 -8.48 -19.42
N PRO A 269 11.37 -7.23 -19.27
CA PRO A 269 10.28 -6.89 -18.36
C PRO A 269 8.96 -7.49 -18.85
N VAL A 270 8.23 -8.11 -17.93
CA VAL A 270 6.95 -8.79 -18.18
C VAL A 270 5.98 -8.53 -17.04
N GLN A 271 4.68 -8.55 -17.31
CA GLN A 271 3.69 -8.42 -16.25
C GLN A 271 3.42 -9.78 -15.60
N VAL A 272 3.35 -9.81 -14.27
CA VAL A 272 3.03 -11.03 -13.51
C VAL A 272 1.69 -11.63 -13.95
N LYS A 273 0.68 -10.77 -14.15
CA LYS A 273 -0.65 -11.18 -14.61
C LYS A 273 -0.62 -11.92 -15.96
N ASP A 274 0.25 -11.51 -16.87
CA ASP A 274 0.35 -12.10 -18.21
C ASP A 274 0.98 -13.50 -18.12
N ILE A 275 1.99 -13.68 -17.25
CA ILE A 275 2.60 -15.00 -17.02
C ILE A 275 1.59 -15.98 -16.44
N VAL A 276 0.84 -15.60 -15.41
CA VAL A 276 -0.11 -16.53 -14.75
C VAL A 276 -1.33 -16.85 -15.60
N ALA A 277 -1.66 -16.00 -16.58
CA ALA A 277 -2.74 -16.22 -17.54
C ALA A 277 -2.28 -16.97 -18.81
N ASP A 278 -0.98 -17.02 -19.10
CA ASP A 278 -0.44 -17.64 -20.31
C ASP A 278 -0.38 -19.18 -20.23
N ALA A 279 -0.79 -19.84 -21.32
CA ALA A 279 -0.90 -21.30 -21.37
C ALA A 279 0.45 -22.05 -21.29
N GLY A 280 1.54 -21.43 -21.72
CA GLY A 280 2.89 -22.00 -21.69
C GLY A 280 3.73 -21.52 -20.50
N LEU A 281 3.45 -20.34 -19.95
CA LEU A 281 4.28 -19.68 -18.93
C LEU A 281 3.70 -19.75 -17.52
N TRP A 282 2.40 -20.05 -17.34
CA TRP A 282 1.82 -20.18 -15.99
C TRP A 282 2.63 -21.07 -15.03
N PRO A 283 3.32 -22.16 -15.46
CA PRO A 283 4.09 -22.98 -14.52
C PRO A 283 5.24 -22.23 -13.85
N LEU A 284 5.69 -21.09 -14.38
CA LEU A 284 6.71 -20.25 -13.77
C LEU A 284 6.24 -19.69 -12.43
N LEU A 285 4.98 -19.26 -12.36
CA LEU A 285 4.44 -18.47 -11.25
C LEU A 285 3.16 -19.06 -10.64
N SER A 286 2.60 -20.14 -11.16
CA SER A 286 1.44 -20.83 -10.61
C SER A 286 1.70 -22.36 -10.52
N ASP A 287 1.02 -23.00 -9.57
CA ASP A 287 0.90 -24.46 -9.45
C ASP A 287 -0.55 -24.92 -9.65
N GLU A 288 -1.46 -23.99 -9.99
CA GLU A 288 -2.90 -24.23 -10.08
C GLU A 288 -3.41 -24.22 -11.53
N GLY A 289 -2.50 -24.19 -12.51
CA GLY A 289 -2.83 -23.96 -13.91
C GLY A 289 -2.93 -22.47 -14.24
N ILE A 290 -3.63 -22.19 -15.33
CA ILE A 290 -3.92 -20.83 -15.82
C ILE A 290 -4.86 -20.12 -14.84
N ILE A 291 -4.49 -18.90 -14.45
CA ILE A 291 -5.32 -17.99 -13.67
C ILE A 291 -5.70 -16.83 -14.60
N SER A 292 -6.86 -16.93 -15.26
CA SER A 292 -7.31 -15.95 -16.25
C SER A 292 -7.82 -14.63 -15.63
N GLN A 293 -8.20 -14.66 -14.35
CA GLN A 293 -8.62 -13.49 -13.59
C GLN A 293 -7.75 -13.37 -12.32
N PRO A 294 -6.48 -12.94 -12.44
CA PRO A 294 -5.54 -12.86 -11.32
C PRO A 294 -5.75 -11.63 -10.43
N TRP A 295 -7.00 -11.33 -10.04
CA TRP A 295 -7.34 -10.20 -9.15
C TRP A 295 -8.59 -10.51 -8.35
N TYR A 296 -8.75 -9.88 -7.18
CA TYR A 296 -10.02 -9.90 -6.45
C TYR A 296 -11.00 -8.85 -6.99
N PRO A 297 -12.32 -9.08 -6.91
CA PRO A 297 -13.30 -8.08 -7.29
C PRO A 297 -13.19 -6.84 -6.37
N PRO A 298 -13.40 -5.62 -6.91
CA PRO A 298 -13.40 -4.41 -6.11
C PRO A 298 -14.57 -4.40 -5.13
N SER A 299 -14.44 -3.65 -4.03
CA SER A 299 -15.53 -3.48 -3.08
C SER A 299 -16.22 -2.13 -3.22
N GLY A 300 -17.55 -2.10 -3.00
CA GLY A 300 -18.37 -0.89 -3.08
C GLY A 300 -17.92 0.25 -2.14
N TYR A 301 -17.32 -0.07 -0.98
CA TYR A 301 -16.80 0.96 -0.09
C TYR A 301 -15.47 1.56 -0.55
N LEU A 302 -14.66 0.83 -1.34
CA LEU A 302 -13.38 1.32 -1.88
C LEU A 302 -13.56 2.10 -3.18
N THR A 303 -14.50 1.70 -4.04
CA THR A 303 -14.88 2.50 -5.22
C THR A 303 -15.35 3.90 -4.82
N SER A 304 -16.02 4.04 -3.67
CA SER A 304 -16.34 5.35 -3.11
C SER A 304 -15.14 6.17 -2.62
N LEU A 305 -13.98 5.54 -2.36
CA LEU A 305 -12.73 6.23 -2.06
C LEU A 305 -12.05 6.76 -3.32
N GLU A 306 -12.13 6.03 -4.45
CA GLU A 306 -11.66 6.50 -5.75
C GLU A 306 -12.45 7.75 -6.17
N ASP A 307 -13.78 7.73 -6.01
CA ASP A 307 -14.64 8.90 -6.25
C ASP A 307 -14.30 10.10 -5.34
N ARG A 308 -13.70 9.86 -4.16
CA ARG A 308 -13.22 10.91 -3.26
C ARG A 308 -11.82 11.41 -3.62
N SER A 309 -10.95 10.56 -4.17
CA SER A 309 -9.59 10.95 -4.58
C SER A 309 -9.59 11.70 -5.92
N GLU A 310 -10.53 11.41 -6.83
CA GLU A 310 -10.76 12.19 -8.05
C GLU A 310 -11.38 13.58 -7.79
N ASN A 311 -11.88 13.82 -6.58
CA ASN A 311 -12.49 15.10 -6.19
C ASN A 311 -11.64 15.92 -5.22
N LEU A 312 -10.36 15.60 -4.96
CA LEU A 312 -9.54 16.55 -4.23
C LEU A 312 -9.20 17.75 -5.12
N PRO A 313 -9.48 18.98 -4.67
CA PRO A 313 -9.20 20.16 -5.47
C PRO A 313 -7.69 20.30 -5.71
N VAL A 314 -7.27 20.47 -6.96
CA VAL A 314 -5.85 20.63 -7.32
C VAL A 314 -5.32 22.04 -7.02
N ASP A 315 -6.21 22.99 -6.74
CA ASP A 315 -5.93 24.40 -6.52
C ASP A 315 -6.63 24.98 -5.27
N PHE A 316 -6.10 26.11 -4.80
CA PHE A 316 -6.68 26.89 -3.71
C PHE A 316 -7.61 27.97 -4.26
N GLN A 317 -8.86 28.02 -3.78
CA GLN A 317 -9.82 29.03 -4.23
C GLN A 317 -10.84 29.36 -3.14
N LEU A 318 -11.08 30.66 -2.95
CA LEU A 318 -12.25 31.21 -2.26
C LEU A 318 -13.31 31.54 -3.32
N TYR A 319 -14.51 30.96 -3.20
CA TYR A 319 -15.62 31.25 -4.11
C TYR A 319 -16.38 32.49 -3.70
N GLN A 320 -17.14 33.06 -4.64
CA GLN A 320 -18.07 34.13 -4.31
C GLN A 320 -19.15 33.59 -3.38
N ASN A 321 -19.45 34.32 -2.30
CA ASN A 321 -20.50 33.93 -1.37
C ASN A 321 -21.87 33.88 -2.07
N TYR A 322 -22.74 32.95 -1.68
CA TYR A 322 -24.10 32.84 -2.20
C TYR A 322 -25.13 32.75 -1.06
N PRO A 323 -26.21 33.55 -1.10
CA PRO A 323 -26.47 34.61 -2.08
C PRO A 323 -25.49 35.80 -1.95
N ASN A 324 -25.34 36.62 -2.99
CA ASN A 324 -24.68 37.93 -2.94
C ASN A 324 -25.32 38.87 -3.97
N PRO A 325 -26.02 39.96 -3.58
CA PRO A 325 -26.22 40.43 -2.20
C PRO A 325 -27.00 39.45 -1.32
N PHE A 326 -26.85 39.53 0.00
CA PHE A 326 -27.45 38.59 0.96
C PHE A 326 -28.21 39.29 2.10
N ASN A 327 -29.12 38.57 2.77
CA ASN A 327 -29.92 39.08 3.90
C ASN A 327 -30.38 37.96 4.86
N PRO A 328 -30.01 37.98 6.15
CA PRO A 328 -28.70 38.38 6.66
C PRO A 328 -27.69 37.24 6.55
N LYS A 329 -28.07 36.09 5.98
CA LYS A 329 -27.25 34.87 5.89
C LYS A 329 -26.68 34.66 4.50
N THR A 330 -25.45 34.16 4.43
CA THR A 330 -24.79 33.76 3.19
C THR A 330 -23.83 32.61 3.45
N THR A 331 -23.60 31.78 2.43
CA THR A 331 -22.62 30.70 2.49
C THR A 331 -21.37 31.10 1.73
N ILE A 332 -20.22 30.92 2.37
CA ILE A 332 -18.90 31.15 1.81
C ILE A 332 -18.25 29.79 1.58
N GLU A 333 -17.98 29.47 0.32
CA GLU A 333 -17.35 28.21 -0.06
C GLU A 333 -15.89 28.43 -0.43
N TYR A 334 -15.05 27.43 -0.16
CA TYR A 334 -13.65 27.42 -0.57
C TYR A 334 -13.10 26.01 -0.74
N LYS A 335 -12.00 25.90 -1.49
CA LYS A 335 -11.25 24.66 -1.69
C LYS A 335 -9.79 24.79 -1.28
N LEU A 336 -9.25 23.71 -0.71
CA LEU A 336 -7.86 23.60 -0.27
C LEU A 336 -7.20 22.42 -0.99
N SER A 337 -6.14 22.68 -1.73
CA SER A 337 -5.40 21.62 -2.43
C SER A 337 -4.43 20.82 -1.57
N LYS A 338 -4.24 21.24 -0.32
CA LYS A 338 -3.40 20.57 0.68
C LYS A 338 -3.80 20.99 2.09
N ASN A 339 -3.44 20.16 3.06
CA ASN A 339 -3.62 20.45 4.48
C ASN A 339 -2.99 21.80 4.83
N SER A 340 -3.78 22.71 5.41
CA SER A 340 -3.39 24.11 5.62
C SER A 340 -3.94 24.66 6.92
N VAL A 341 -3.21 25.58 7.55
CA VAL A 341 -3.76 26.43 8.62
C VAL A 341 -4.62 27.50 7.95
N VAL A 342 -5.93 27.42 8.16
CA VAL A 342 -6.95 28.24 7.51
C VAL A 342 -7.42 29.34 8.45
N ASN A 343 -7.44 30.57 7.95
CA ASN A 343 -8.10 31.70 8.58
C ASN A 343 -9.08 32.35 7.59
N LEU A 344 -10.38 32.26 7.89
CA LEU A 344 -11.41 33.00 7.16
C LEU A 344 -11.95 34.11 8.05
N SER A 345 -11.69 35.37 7.67
CA SER A 345 -12.11 36.56 8.41
C SER A 345 -12.89 37.52 7.51
N ILE A 346 -13.86 38.22 8.09
CA ILE A 346 -14.66 39.24 7.42
C ILE A 346 -14.22 40.63 7.89
N TYR A 347 -14.14 41.59 6.96
CA TYR A 347 -13.72 42.96 7.18
C TYR A 347 -14.77 43.94 6.64
N ASP A 348 -14.91 45.11 7.27
CA ASP A 348 -15.70 46.22 6.72
C ASP A 348 -14.89 47.05 5.70
N VAL A 349 -15.54 48.02 5.04
CA VAL A 349 -14.91 48.89 4.01
C VAL A 349 -13.71 49.72 4.50
N THR A 350 -13.55 49.88 5.82
CA THR A 350 -12.41 50.60 6.39
C THR A 350 -11.21 49.68 6.65
N GLY A 351 -11.35 48.39 6.37
CA GLY A 351 -10.34 47.37 6.65
C GLY A 351 -10.35 46.89 8.10
N ARG A 352 -11.36 47.24 8.90
CA ARG A 352 -11.50 46.72 10.26
C ARG A 352 -12.09 45.31 10.20
N LYS A 353 -11.41 44.35 10.85
CA LYS A 353 -11.91 42.98 10.99
C LYS A 353 -13.15 42.97 11.89
N VAL A 354 -14.26 42.44 11.37
CA VAL A 354 -15.54 42.38 12.09
C VAL A 354 -15.78 41.03 12.73
N VAL A 355 -15.35 39.93 12.10
CA VAL A 355 -15.46 38.57 12.67
C VAL A 355 -14.43 37.62 12.04
N THR A 356 -13.98 36.63 12.80
CA THR A 356 -13.26 35.45 12.28
C THR A 356 -14.24 34.29 12.26
N LEU A 357 -14.50 33.70 11.10
CA LEU A 357 -15.42 32.57 10.94
C LEU A 357 -14.71 31.23 11.17
N ILE A 358 -13.47 31.10 10.70
CA ILE A 358 -12.65 29.90 10.80
C ILE A 358 -11.21 30.28 11.20
N SER A 359 -10.61 29.51 12.09
CA SER A 359 -9.20 29.67 12.51
C SER A 359 -8.63 28.34 13.02
N GLU A 360 -8.46 27.37 12.12
CA GLU A 360 -8.02 26.01 12.46
C GLU A 360 -7.20 25.37 11.33
N THR A 361 -6.60 24.21 11.60
CA THR A 361 -5.96 23.39 10.56
C THR A 361 -7.00 22.50 9.90
N GLN A 362 -7.11 22.57 8.56
CA GLN A 362 -8.05 21.77 7.78
C GLN A 362 -7.29 20.94 6.73
N PRO A 363 -7.73 19.69 6.45
CA PRO A 363 -7.14 18.88 5.39
C PRO A 363 -7.39 19.44 3.97
N ALA A 364 -6.87 18.79 2.94
CA ALA A 364 -7.28 19.09 1.56
C ALA A 364 -8.77 18.75 1.37
N GLY A 365 -9.51 19.60 0.65
CA GLY A 365 -10.94 19.36 0.42
C GLY A 365 -11.73 20.62 0.08
N TYR A 366 -13.06 20.45 -0.04
CA TYR A 366 -14.03 21.52 -0.20
C TYR A 366 -14.71 21.84 1.12
N TYR A 367 -14.97 23.12 1.36
CA TYR A 367 -15.50 23.64 2.61
C TYR A 367 -16.58 24.67 2.33
N ALA A 368 -17.59 24.72 3.20
CA ALA A 368 -18.65 25.72 3.18
C ALA A 368 -18.91 26.19 4.61
N VAL A 369 -18.98 27.50 4.82
CA VAL A 369 -19.30 28.09 6.11
C VAL A 369 -20.37 29.16 5.96
N GLU A 370 -21.41 29.09 6.79
CA GLU A 370 -22.46 30.10 6.84
C GLU A 370 -22.00 31.29 7.69
N TRP A 371 -22.21 32.50 7.19
CA TRP A 371 -22.11 33.72 7.97
C TRP A 371 -23.50 34.32 8.21
N ASP A 372 -23.92 34.36 9.47
CA ASP A 372 -25.11 35.09 9.91
C ASP A 372 -24.71 36.52 10.32
N ALA A 373 -25.11 37.49 9.49
CA ALA A 373 -24.76 38.89 9.66
C ALA A 373 -25.86 39.74 10.34
N GLN A 374 -26.81 39.13 11.08
CA GLN A 374 -27.95 39.85 11.67
C GLN A 374 -27.54 41.02 12.61
N ALA A 375 -26.37 40.92 13.24
CA ALA A 375 -25.83 41.95 14.15
C ALA A 375 -25.07 43.09 13.43
N TYR A 376 -24.97 43.05 12.10
CA TYR A 376 -24.16 44.00 11.32
C TYR A 376 -25.07 44.92 10.45
N SER A 377 -24.52 46.06 10.03
CA SER A 377 -25.25 47.07 9.24
C SER A 377 -25.20 46.75 7.74
N SER A 378 -26.22 47.15 6.97
CA SER A 378 -26.19 47.02 5.52
C SER A 378 -24.97 47.71 4.92
N GLY A 379 -24.33 47.10 3.94
CA GLY A 379 -23.11 47.64 3.37
C GLY A 379 -22.21 46.60 2.72
N MET A 380 -21.02 47.05 2.32
CA MET A 380 -20.01 46.21 1.70
C MET A 380 -19.08 45.61 2.75
N TYR A 381 -18.78 44.34 2.58
CA TYR A 381 -17.84 43.57 3.39
C TYR A 381 -16.84 42.85 2.49
N ILE A 382 -15.70 42.45 3.06
CA ILE A 382 -14.67 41.67 2.39
C ILE A 382 -14.40 40.41 3.19
N ALA A 383 -14.62 39.23 2.58
CA ALA A 383 -14.14 37.97 3.10
C ALA A 383 -12.68 37.77 2.67
N THR A 384 -11.81 37.45 3.62
CA THR A 384 -10.40 37.12 3.38
C THR A 384 -10.12 35.71 3.87
N LEU A 385 -9.73 34.82 2.96
CA LEU A 385 -9.30 33.46 3.26
C LEU A 385 -7.79 33.37 3.13
N LYS A 386 -7.11 33.03 4.21
CA LYS A 386 -5.68 32.74 4.25
C LYS A 386 -5.45 31.27 4.55
N ALA A 387 -4.64 30.60 3.75
CA ALA A 387 -4.23 29.20 3.94
C ALA A 387 -2.70 29.10 3.82
N GLY A 388 -1.99 29.06 4.95
CA GLY A 388 -0.52 29.11 4.97
C GLY A 388 0.04 30.40 4.35
N PHE A 389 0.67 30.28 3.17
CA PHE A 389 1.29 31.40 2.43
C PHE A 389 0.42 32.01 1.32
N VAL A 390 -0.77 31.46 1.06
CA VAL A 390 -1.69 31.97 0.03
C VAL A 390 -2.91 32.65 0.67
N GLU A 391 -3.39 33.71 0.02
CA GLU A 391 -4.51 34.53 0.50
C GLU A 391 -5.39 34.95 -0.67
N GLN A 392 -6.71 34.94 -0.48
CA GLN A 392 -7.70 35.42 -1.46
C GLN A 392 -8.81 36.22 -0.78
N HIS A 393 -9.40 37.15 -1.53
CA HIS A 393 -10.44 38.05 -1.06
C HIS A 393 -11.71 38.00 -1.92
N ARG A 394 -12.88 38.17 -1.30
CA ARG A 394 -14.18 38.32 -1.99
C ARG A 394 -14.99 39.46 -1.38
N LYS A 395 -15.52 40.32 -2.26
CA LYS A 395 -16.44 41.39 -1.89
C LYS A 395 -17.84 40.80 -1.69
N MET A 396 -18.51 41.22 -0.62
CA MET A 396 -19.86 40.79 -0.26
C MET A 396 -20.72 42.02 0.00
N ILE A 397 -22.02 41.94 -0.30
CA ILE A 397 -22.98 43.04 -0.11
C ILE A 397 -24.11 42.52 0.79
N LEU A 398 -24.18 43.05 2.02
CA LEU A 398 -25.28 42.81 2.95
C LEU A 398 -26.41 43.80 2.64
N LEU A 399 -27.57 43.27 2.29
CA LEU A 399 -28.82 44.03 2.21
C LEU A 399 -29.65 43.69 3.43
N ARG A 400 -30.32 44.71 3.97
CA ARG A 400 -31.28 44.54 5.04
C ARG A 400 -32.55 45.28 4.68
#